data_AF-A0A540VNP2-F1
#
_entry.id   AF-A0A540VNP2-F1
#
_cell.length_a   1.000
_cell.length_b   1.000
_cell.length_c   1.000
_cell.angle_alpha   90.00
_cell.angle_beta   90.00
_cell.angle_gamma   90.00
#
_symmetry.space_group_name_H-M   'P 1'
#
loop_
_entity.id
_entity.type
_entity.pdbx_description
1 polymer ?
#
loop_
_entity_poly.entity_id
_entity_poly.type
_entity_poly.pdbx_seq_one_letter_code
_entity_poly.pdbx_strand_id
1 'polypeptide(L)'
;MIGLVERYANGKGWNVGTANVLVEGTSDVRYLRLARDIWQRESNHDLFGSGFSVFEAGLKDDGGVQGVVRELQTLRQMASQDAANLMTERKFVGLFDNDHAGRKHARMLCEMDFRVKHYRDVFLLHPIMPTSNGVLGLELQRRAEAQNGSCAGLDWEIEDFLPEDLIREFCNANPGVLIREQKMAGRVHREFTKAGKGRLQRYVAEEALVEDMTELIRLLCALRDYLGLEHKSMRP
;
A
#
# COMPACT_ATOMS: atom_id res chain seq x y z
N MET A 1 25.39 17.24 -1.52
CA MET A 1 24.90 17.47 -0.14
C MET A 1 23.81 16.45 0.11
N ILE A 2 23.78 15.77 1.25
CA ILE A 2 22.72 14.78 1.57
C ILE A 2 21.58 15.52 2.26
N GLY A 3 20.35 15.29 1.82
CA GLY A 3 19.15 15.94 2.38
C GLY A 3 18.87 15.52 3.82
N LEU A 4 17.97 16.23 4.49
CA LEU A 4 17.38 15.77 5.77
C LEU A 4 16.63 14.45 5.58
N VAL A 5 15.88 14.33 4.48
CA VAL A 5 15.10 13.13 4.16
C VAL A 5 16.00 11.90 4.01
N GLU A 6 17.08 12.00 3.23
CA GLU A 6 18.02 10.89 3.02
C GLU A 6 18.72 10.48 4.32
N ARG A 7 19.13 11.45 5.16
CA ARG A 7 19.73 11.15 6.48
C ARG A 7 18.76 10.42 7.39
N TYR A 8 17.52 10.88 7.47
CA TYR A 8 16.48 10.26 8.30
C TYR A 8 16.16 8.85 7.82
N ALA A 9 15.94 8.68 6.51
CA ALA A 9 15.64 7.40 5.88
C ALA A 9 16.78 6.39 6.08
N ASN A 10 18.03 6.80 5.91
CA ASN A 10 19.19 5.94 6.14
C ASN A 10 19.26 5.45 7.59
N GLY A 11 18.94 6.32 8.56
CA GLY A 11 18.86 5.94 9.98
C GLY A 11 17.77 4.90 10.28
N LYS A 12 16.73 4.83 9.45
CA LYS A 12 15.64 3.84 9.52
C LYS A 12 15.91 2.61 8.64
N GLY A 13 16.96 2.61 7.82
CA GLY A 13 17.20 1.57 6.82
C GLY A 13 16.26 1.62 5.61
N TRP A 14 15.58 2.74 5.39
CA TRP A 14 14.67 2.92 4.26
C TRP A 14 15.42 3.34 3.01
N ASN A 15 15.04 2.75 1.87
CA ASN A 15 15.50 3.19 0.56
C ASN A 15 14.43 4.12 -0.05
N VAL A 16 14.62 5.42 0.14
CA VAL A 16 13.68 6.44 -0.34
C VAL A 16 13.96 6.84 -1.78
N GLY A 17 12.91 6.89 -2.58
CA GLY A 17 12.93 7.39 -3.95
C GLY A 17 12.47 8.83 -4.08
N THR A 18 12.16 9.24 -5.31
CA THR A 18 11.47 10.51 -5.60
C THR A 18 9.96 10.40 -5.36
N ALA A 19 9.41 9.19 -5.41
CA ALA A 19 8.01 8.87 -5.19
C ALA A 19 7.91 7.72 -4.18
N ASN A 20 7.30 7.99 -3.03
CA ASN A 20 7.39 7.13 -1.85
C ASN A 20 5.99 6.82 -1.32
N VAL A 21 5.71 5.53 -1.10
CA VAL A 21 4.50 5.04 -0.45
C VAL A 21 4.89 4.48 0.92
N LEU A 22 4.27 5.03 1.95
CA LEU A 22 4.37 4.56 3.32
C LEU A 22 3.18 3.66 3.63
N VAL A 23 3.44 2.40 3.98
CA VAL A 23 2.40 1.42 4.35
C VAL A 23 2.44 1.13 5.84
N GLU A 24 1.36 0.53 6.37
CA GLU A 24 1.19 0.30 7.80
C GLU A 24 2.19 -0.70 8.38
N GLY A 25 2.38 -1.82 7.70
CA GLY A 25 3.11 -2.95 8.21
C GLY A 25 4.22 -3.46 7.30
N THR A 26 5.17 -4.15 7.92
CA THR A 26 6.17 -4.95 7.20
C THR A 26 5.53 -6.03 6.33
N SER A 27 4.29 -6.44 6.64
CA SER A 27 3.59 -7.47 5.87
C SER A 27 3.23 -6.97 4.47
N ASP A 28 2.69 -5.75 4.42
CA ASP A 28 2.23 -5.12 3.18
C ASP A 28 3.42 -4.88 2.25
N VAL A 29 4.54 -4.39 2.79
CA VAL A 29 5.79 -4.23 2.04
C VAL A 29 6.23 -5.56 1.44
N ARG A 30 6.15 -6.67 2.18
CA ARG A 30 6.57 -7.98 1.70
C ARG A 30 5.68 -8.48 0.56
N TYR A 31 4.36 -8.32 0.65
CA TYR A 31 3.46 -8.66 -0.46
C TYR A 31 3.73 -7.83 -1.70
N LEU A 32 3.91 -6.52 -1.53
CA LEU A 32 4.19 -5.61 -2.65
C LEU A 32 5.56 -5.87 -3.29
N ARG A 33 6.58 -6.20 -2.50
CA ARG A 33 7.89 -6.61 -3.02
C ARG A 33 7.83 -7.95 -3.74
N LEU A 34 7.12 -8.93 -3.19
CA LEU A 34 6.91 -10.22 -3.84
C LEU A 34 6.22 -10.06 -5.19
N ALA A 35 5.15 -9.25 -5.25
CA ALA A 35 4.45 -8.94 -6.50
C ALA A 35 5.40 -8.31 -7.53
N ARG A 36 6.21 -7.34 -7.09
CA ARG A 36 7.23 -6.70 -7.93
C ARG A 36 8.28 -7.70 -8.43
N ASP A 37 8.80 -8.55 -7.57
CA ASP A 37 9.88 -9.49 -7.91
C ASP A 37 9.39 -10.58 -8.88
N ILE A 38 8.18 -11.10 -8.68
CA ILE A 38 7.56 -12.05 -9.60
C ILE A 38 7.31 -11.38 -10.96
N TRP A 39 6.71 -10.19 -10.97
CA TRP A 39 6.40 -9.48 -12.21
C TRP A 39 7.65 -9.06 -12.99
N GLN A 40 8.72 -8.65 -12.29
CA GLN A 40 9.99 -8.31 -12.93
C GLN A 40 10.61 -9.51 -13.64
N ARG A 41 10.48 -10.73 -13.08
CA ARG A 41 10.98 -11.95 -13.74
C ARG A 41 10.14 -12.30 -14.97
N GLU A 42 8.83 -12.13 -14.90
CA GLU A 42 7.91 -12.48 -15.99
C GLU A 42 7.96 -11.48 -17.15
N SER A 43 7.92 -10.18 -16.84
CA SER A 43 7.73 -9.10 -17.83
C SER A 43 8.97 -8.27 -18.12
N ASN A 44 10.05 -8.45 -17.34
CA ASN A 44 11.24 -7.59 -17.33
C ASN A 44 10.97 -6.12 -16.92
N HIS A 45 9.79 -5.82 -16.35
CA HIS A 45 9.46 -4.50 -15.82
C HIS A 45 9.66 -4.43 -14.30
N ASP A 46 10.48 -3.48 -13.84
CA ASP A 46 10.62 -3.18 -12.42
C ASP A 46 9.57 -2.17 -11.97
N LEU A 47 8.53 -2.63 -11.26
CA LEU A 47 7.49 -1.77 -10.69
C LEU A 47 8.02 -0.82 -9.60
N PHE A 48 9.21 -1.08 -9.04
CA PHE A 48 9.92 -0.20 -8.12
C PHE A 48 11.01 0.63 -8.82
N GLY A 49 11.07 0.58 -10.15
CA GLY A 49 11.94 1.44 -10.95
C GLY A 49 11.49 2.91 -10.97
N SER A 50 12.33 3.75 -11.55
CA SER A 50 12.07 5.18 -11.79
C SER A 50 11.84 6.01 -10.52
N GLY A 51 12.49 5.62 -9.42
CA GLY A 51 12.40 6.34 -8.14
C GLY A 51 11.12 6.06 -7.35
N PHE A 52 10.37 5.02 -7.70
CA PHE A 52 9.26 4.52 -6.88
C PHE A 52 9.79 3.69 -5.71
N SER A 53 9.24 3.88 -4.52
CA SER A 53 9.65 3.15 -3.33
C SER A 53 8.46 2.91 -2.41
N VAL A 54 8.48 1.75 -1.75
CA VAL A 54 7.49 1.33 -0.75
C VAL A 54 8.22 0.86 0.50
N PHE A 55 7.82 1.36 1.65
CA PHE A 55 8.39 0.99 2.94
C PHE A 55 7.36 1.12 4.06
N GLU A 56 7.58 0.36 5.12
CA GLU A 56 6.73 0.33 6.30
C GLU A 56 7.00 1.53 7.20
N ALA A 57 5.97 2.00 7.89
CA ALA A 57 6.13 3.11 8.83
C ALA A 57 6.81 2.73 10.16
N GLY A 58 6.95 1.43 10.43
CA GLY A 58 7.64 0.96 11.63
C GLY A 58 7.62 -0.56 11.73
N LEU A 59 8.43 -1.06 12.67
CA LEU A 59 8.50 -2.49 12.98
C LEU A 59 7.55 -2.83 14.13
N LYS A 60 6.79 -3.92 13.99
CA LYS A 60 5.91 -4.44 15.05
C LYS A 60 5.00 -3.35 15.62
N ASP A 61 5.17 -3.01 16.90
CA ASP A 61 4.32 -2.10 17.67
C ASP A 61 4.62 -0.62 17.36
N ASP A 62 5.74 -0.32 16.69
CA ASP A 62 6.07 1.04 16.22
C ASP A 62 5.43 1.38 14.86
N GLY A 63 4.86 0.37 14.18
CA GLY A 63 4.17 0.48 12.90
C GLY A 63 2.68 0.73 13.02
N GLY A 64 1.91 0.22 12.06
CA GLY A 64 0.47 0.41 11.97
C GLY A 64 0.07 1.84 11.61
N VAL A 65 -1.23 2.10 11.63
CA VAL A 65 -1.84 3.41 11.42
C VAL A 65 -1.14 4.60 12.11
N GLN A 66 -0.71 4.46 13.37
CA GLN A 66 -0.03 5.56 14.10
C GLN A 66 1.39 5.79 13.58
N GLY A 67 2.11 4.73 13.22
CA GLY A 67 3.40 4.82 12.55
C GLY A 67 3.26 5.62 11.26
N VAL A 68 2.28 5.28 10.40
CA VAL A 68 2.09 5.98 9.12
C VAL A 68 1.85 7.47 9.34
N VAL A 69 0.98 7.84 10.28
CA VAL A 69 0.70 9.23 10.63
C VAL A 69 1.97 9.97 11.06
N ARG A 70 2.73 9.43 12.02
CA ARG A 70 3.95 10.04 12.55
C ARG A 70 5.01 10.25 11.47
N GLU A 71 5.30 9.19 10.72
CA GLU A 71 6.40 9.20 9.76
C GLU A 71 6.05 10.02 8.51
N LEU A 72 4.80 9.97 8.03
CA LEU A 72 4.37 10.77 6.88
C LEU A 72 4.46 12.28 7.18
N GLN A 73 4.03 12.72 8.36
CA GLN A 73 4.18 14.13 8.77
C GLN A 73 5.65 14.54 8.83
N THR A 74 6.49 13.69 9.44
CA THR A 74 7.94 13.93 9.58
C THR A 74 8.62 14.06 8.22
N LEU A 75 8.41 13.08 7.33
CA LEU A 75 9.01 13.05 6.00
C LEU A 75 8.58 14.23 5.14
N ARG A 76 7.30 14.63 5.19
CA ARG A 76 6.80 15.79 4.43
C ARG A 76 7.41 17.10 4.90
N GLN A 77 7.57 17.29 6.20
CA GLN A 77 8.22 18.50 6.74
C GLN A 77 9.69 18.56 6.30
N MET A 78 10.42 17.44 6.41
CA MET A 78 11.81 17.36 5.95
C MET A 78 11.91 17.57 4.43
N ALA A 79 11.03 16.97 3.63
CA ALA A 79 11.02 17.12 2.18
C ALA A 79 10.75 18.58 1.76
N SER A 80 9.86 19.28 2.46
CA SER A 80 9.61 20.70 2.21
C SER A 80 10.84 21.57 2.52
N GLN A 81 11.61 21.25 3.57
CA GLN A 81 12.84 21.96 3.90
C GLN A 81 13.96 21.64 2.90
N ASP A 82 14.10 20.38 2.51
CA ASP A 82 15.05 19.96 1.48
C ASP A 82 14.75 20.69 0.15
N ALA A 83 13.49 20.73 -0.29
CA ALA A 83 13.08 21.46 -1.50
C ALA A 83 13.38 22.97 -1.42
N ALA A 84 13.14 23.60 -0.26
CA ALA A 84 13.49 25.01 -0.04
C ALA A 84 15.01 25.25 -0.12
N ASN A 85 15.82 24.23 0.18
CA ASN A 85 17.27 24.22 0.03
C ASN A 85 17.74 23.70 -1.35
N LEU A 86 16.86 23.72 -2.37
CA LEU A 86 17.14 23.31 -3.75
C LEU A 86 17.60 21.85 -3.89
N MET A 87 17.18 20.99 -2.96
CA MET A 87 17.39 19.54 -3.05
C MET A 87 16.28 18.89 -3.88
N THR A 88 16.50 17.64 -4.32
CA THR A 88 15.52 16.87 -5.09
C THR A 88 14.17 16.77 -4.37
N GLU A 89 13.11 17.21 -5.06
CA GLU A 89 11.74 17.12 -4.57
C GLU A 89 11.33 15.63 -4.43
N ARG A 90 10.71 15.31 -3.29
CA ARG A 90 10.26 13.97 -2.97
C ARG A 90 8.80 14.00 -2.55
N LYS A 91 8.01 13.10 -3.13
CA LYS A 91 6.60 12.91 -2.79
C LYS A 91 6.48 11.74 -1.83
N PHE A 92 5.69 11.94 -0.78
CA PHE A 92 5.36 10.93 0.21
C PHE A 92 3.84 10.84 0.34
N VAL A 93 3.33 9.62 0.21
CA VAL A 93 1.92 9.30 0.40
C VAL A 93 1.77 8.17 1.41
N GLY A 94 0.68 8.17 2.18
CA GLY A 94 0.32 7.09 3.08
C GLY A 94 -0.71 6.17 2.43
N LEU A 95 -0.52 4.86 2.58
CA LEU A 95 -1.49 3.84 2.19
C LEU A 95 -1.93 3.10 3.46
N PHE A 96 -3.24 3.10 3.66
CA PHE A 96 -3.89 2.52 4.84
C PHE A 96 -4.76 1.36 4.43
N ASP A 97 -4.87 0.37 5.31
CA ASP A 97 -5.94 -0.61 5.21
C ASP A 97 -7.29 0.12 5.29
N ASN A 98 -8.28 -0.38 4.59
CA ASN A 98 -9.63 0.16 4.68
C ASN A 98 -10.43 -0.63 5.70
N ASP A 99 -9.94 -0.64 6.92
CA ASP A 99 -10.63 -1.11 8.10
C ASP A 99 -11.08 0.08 8.95
N HIS A 100 -11.63 -0.19 10.14
CA HIS A 100 -12.02 0.89 11.05
C HIS A 100 -10.82 1.76 11.47
N ALA A 101 -9.66 1.17 11.73
CA ALA A 101 -8.48 1.90 12.21
C ALA A 101 -7.90 2.81 11.12
N GLY A 102 -7.69 2.29 9.91
CA GLY A 102 -7.15 2.99 8.76
C GLY A 102 -8.05 4.13 8.31
N ARG A 103 -9.37 3.91 8.18
CA ARG A 103 -10.34 4.98 7.89
C ARG A 103 -10.26 6.12 8.90
N LYS A 104 -10.19 5.78 10.20
CA LYS A 104 -10.11 6.76 11.28
C LYS A 104 -8.82 7.58 11.22
N HIS A 105 -7.67 6.93 11.06
CA HIS A 105 -6.37 7.63 11.09
C HIS A 105 -6.11 8.42 9.82
N ALA A 106 -6.53 7.93 8.66
CA ALA A 106 -6.47 8.69 7.41
C ALA A 106 -7.28 10.00 7.51
N ARG A 107 -8.48 9.94 8.13
CA ARG A 107 -9.28 11.14 8.40
C ARG A 107 -8.60 12.07 9.40
N MET A 108 -8.16 11.54 10.54
CA MET A 108 -7.47 12.30 11.58
C MET A 108 -6.26 13.05 11.01
N LEU A 109 -5.46 12.42 10.14
CA LEU A 109 -4.31 13.05 9.53
C LEU A 109 -4.68 14.26 8.66
N CYS A 110 -5.78 14.17 7.90
CA CYS A 110 -6.30 15.27 7.09
C CYS A 110 -6.87 16.41 7.95
N GLU A 111 -7.37 16.10 9.15
CA GLU A 111 -7.85 17.09 10.13
C GLU A 111 -6.68 17.80 10.84
N MET A 112 -5.60 17.07 11.15
CA MET A 112 -4.42 17.60 11.82
C MET A 112 -3.54 18.49 10.92
N ASP A 113 -3.42 18.16 9.64
CA ASP A 113 -2.70 18.98 8.66
C ASP A 113 -3.58 19.25 7.44
N PHE A 114 -4.07 20.47 7.30
CA PHE A 114 -4.93 20.87 6.19
C PHE A 114 -4.30 20.70 4.81
N ARG A 115 -2.96 20.57 4.73
CA ARG A 115 -2.20 20.32 3.51
C ARG A 115 -2.10 18.82 3.19
N VAL A 116 -2.64 17.95 4.02
CA VAL A 116 -2.82 16.53 3.72
C VAL A 116 -4.27 16.32 3.30
N LYS A 117 -4.48 15.68 2.14
CA LYS A 117 -5.80 15.42 1.61
C LYS A 117 -5.97 13.93 1.28
N HIS A 118 -7.15 13.42 1.62
CA HIS A 118 -7.64 12.11 1.16
C HIS A 118 -7.54 12.01 -0.36
N TYR A 119 -7.11 10.85 -0.83
CA TYR A 119 -6.90 10.50 -2.25
C TYR A 119 -5.94 11.42 -3.01
N ARG A 120 -5.08 12.16 -2.30
CA ARG A 120 -3.97 12.93 -2.87
C ARG A 120 -2.67 12.60 -2.15
N ASP A 121 -2.71 12.62 -0.83
CA ASP A 121 -1.57 12.38 0.06
C ASP A 121 -1.75 11.10 0.89
N VAL A 122 -3.01 10.67 1.06
CA VAL A 122 -3.39 9.53 1.88
C VAL A 122 -4.44 8.73 1.14
N PHE A 123 -4.24 7.43 1.02
CA PHE A 123 -5.09 6.52 0.27
C PHE A 123 -5.55 5.37 1.17
N LEU A 124 -6.77 4.90 0.94
CA LEU A 124 -7.31 3.69 1.56
C LEU A 124 -7.25 2.57 0.53
N LEU A 125 -6.97 1.35 0.98
CA LEU A 125 -7.08 0.17 0.12
C LEU A 125 -8.55 -0.11 -0.25
N HIS A 126 -8.77 -0.52 -1.47
CA HIS A 126 -10.09 -0.91 -1.94
C HIS A 126 -9.98 -2.17 -2.80
N PRO A 127 -11.04 -3.00 -2.87
CA PRO A 127 -11.08 -4.13 -3.78
C PRO A 127 -10.75 -3.75 -5.22
N ILE A 128 -11.14 -2.54 -5.64
CA ILE A 128 -10.76 -1.95 -6.92
C ILE A 128 -10.07 -0.62 -6.63
N MET A 129 -8.77 -0.56 -6.93
CA MET A 129 -8.01 0.68 -6.88
C MET A 129 -8.17 1.42 -8.22
N PRO A 130 -8.89 2.55 -8.28
CA PRO A 130 -9.12 3.26 -9.53
C PRO A 130 -7.81 3.84 -10.08
N THR A 131 -7.70 4.01 -11.39
CA THR A 131 -6.66 4.89 -11.96
C THR A 131 -7.02 6.35 -11.71
N SER A 132 -6.03 7.20 -11.43
CA SER A 132 -6.19 8.66 -11.31
C SER A 132 -6.43 9.33 -12.67
N ASN A 133 -5.74 8.85 -13.73
CA ASN A 133 -5.66 9.54 -15.02
C ASN A 133 -5.24 11.01 -14.87
N GLY A 134 -4.30 11.28 -13.96
CA GLY A 134 -3.78 12.62 -13.69
C GLY A 134 -4.64 13.47 -12.76
N VAL A 135 -5.75 12.95 -12.21
CA VAL A 135 -6.61 13.67 -11.27
C VAL A 135 -6.64 12.98 -9.91
N LEU A 136 -6.35 13.75 -8.86
CA LEU A 136 -6.28 13.30 -7.46
C LEU A 136 -7.33 14.00 -6.58
N GLY A 137 -7.36 13.65 -5.30
CA GLY A 137 -8.22 14.26 -4.29
C GLY A 137 -9.68 13.82 -4.43
N LEU A 138 -10.60 14.77 -4.28
CA LEU A 138 -12.05 14.51 -4.24
C LEU A 138 -12.57 13.75 -5.46
N GLU A 139 -12.01 14.00 -6.65
CA GLU A 139 -12.46 13.32 -7.86
C GLU A 139 -12.04 11.85 -7.88
N LEU A 140 -10.80 11.55 -7.47
CA LEU A 140 -10.34 10.18 -7.34
C LEU A 140 -11.09 9.44 -6.23
N GLN A 141 -11.38 10.13 -5.12
CA GLN A 141 -12.21 9.59 -4.04
C GLN A 141 -13.60 9.19 -4.55
N ARG A 142 -14.30 10.09 -5.26
CA ARG A 142 -15.62 9.77 -5.83
C ARG A 142 -15.57 8.59 -6.79
N ARG A 143 -14.50 8.47 -7.57
CA ARG A 143 -14.29 7.33 -8.46
C ARG A 143 -14.09 6.02 -7.69
N ALA A 144 -13.28 6.05 -6.62
CA ALA A 144 -13.10 4.90 -5.74
C ALA A 144 -14.43 4.48 -5.10
N GLU A 145 -15.20 5.44 -4.57
CA GLU A 145 -16.52 5.20 -3.98
C GLU A 145 -17.51 4.63 -5.00
N ALA A 146 -17.53 5.17 -6.23
CA ALA A 146 -18.41 4.66 -7.28
C ALA A 146 -18.05 3.23 -7.74
N GLN A 147 -16.76 2.94 -7.92
CA GLN A 147 -16.30 1.61 -8.36
C GLN A 147 -16.44 0.55 -7.27
N ASN A 148 -16.37 0.94 -6.00
CA ASN A 148 -16.46 0.04 -4.87
C ASN A 148 -17.80 0.13 -4.12
N GLY A 149 -18.80 0.83 -4.69
CA GLY A 149 -20.08 1.05 -4.02
C GLY A 149 -20.83 -0.25 -3.67
N SER A 150 -20.65 -1.30 -4.47
CA SER A 150 -21.19 -2.64 -4.19
C SER A 150 -20.53 -3.34 -2.99
N CYS A 151 -19.35 -2.86 -2.57
CA CYS A 151 -18.56 -3.37 -1.44
C CYS A 151 -18.56 -2.37 -0.27
N ALA A 152 -19.50 -1.42 -0.24
CA ALA A 152 -19.54 -0.40 0.80
C ALA A 152 -19.70 -1.03 2.21
N GLY A 153 -18.75 -0.75 3.09
CA GLY A 153 -18.71 -1.30 4.46
C GLY A 153 -18.01 -2.66 4.58
N LEU A 154 -17.45 -3.19 3.49
CA LEU A 154 -16.49 -4.29 3.56
C LEU A 154 -15.13 -3.71 3.97
N ASP A 155 -14.52 -4.26 5.02
CA ASP A 155 -13.14 -3.95 5.36
C ASP A 155 -12.20 -4.55 4.31
N TRP A 156 -11.03 -3.94 4.08
CA TRP A 156 -10.11 -4.42 3.05
C TRP A 156 -8.66 -4.23 3.46
N GLU A 157 -7.92 -5.33 3.49
CA GLU A 157 -6.50 -5.38 3.85
C GLU A 157 -5.66 -5.88 2.65
N ILE A 158 -4.33 -5.78 2.75
CA ILE A 158 -3.43 -6.15 1.65
C ILE A 158 -3.55 -7.64 1.24
N GLU A 159 -3.76 -8.56 2.19
CA GLU A 159 -3.95 -9.99 1.91
C GLU A 159 -5.26 -10.33 1.20
N ASP A 160 -6.26 -9.43 1.23
CA ASP A 160 -7.55 -9.67 0.58
C ASP A 160 -7.45 -9.60 -0.96
N PHE A 161 -6.34 -9.10 -1.50
CA PHE A 161 -6.03 -9.16 -2.93
C PHE A 161 -5.61 -10.56 -3.41
N LEU A 162 -5.30 -11.49 -2.50
CA LEU A 162 -4.94 -12.85 -2.86
C LEU A 162 -6.17 -13.64 -3.35
N PRO A 163 -6.02 -14.50 -4.37
CA PRO A 163 -7.13 -15.25 -4.94
C PRO A 163 -7.68 -16.29 -3.96
N GLU A 164 -8.98 -16.60 -4.10
CA GLU A 164 -9.68 -17.53 -3.21
C GLU A 164 -9.08 -18.94 -3.22
N ASP A 165 -8.57 -19.41 -4.37
CA ASP A 165 -7.98 -20.75 -4.47
C ASP A 165 -6.70 -20.88 -3.63
N LEU A 166 -5.76 -19.93 -3.75
CA LEU A 166 -4.53 -19.90 -2.96
C LEU A 166 -4.83 -19.81 -1.45
N ILE A 167 -5.79 -18.97 -1.07
CA ILE A 167 -6.22 -18.85 0.33
C ILE A 167 -6.87 -20.14 0.83
N ARG A 168 -7.70 -20.80 0.02
CA ARG A 168 -8.38 -22.04 0.38
C ARG A 168 -7.37 -23.15 0.65
N GLU A 169 -6.35 -23.28 -0.21
CA GLU A 169 -5.27 -24.25 -0.02
C GLU A 169 -4.49 -23.98 1.27
N PHE A 170 -4.11 -22.72 1.51
CA PHE A 170 -3.45 -22.31 2.74
C PHE A 170 -4.27 -22.66 4.00
N CYS A 171 -5.56 -22.34 3.99
CA CYS A 171 -6.49 -22.61 5.10
C CYS A 171 -6.70 -24.10 5.34
N ASN A 172 -6.74 -24.91 4.28
CA ASN A 172 -6.82 -26.37 4.39
C ASN A 172 -5.56 -26.96 5.04
N ALA A 173 -4.38 -26.44 4.68
CA ALA A 173 -3.11 -26.85 5.28
C ALA A 173 -2.89 -26.31 6.71
N ASN A 174 -3.59 -25.23 7.08
CA ASN A 174 -3.46 -24.58 8.38
C ASN A 174 -4.82 -24.35 9.06
N PRO A 175 -5.50 -25.41 9.53
CA PRO A 175 -6.80 -25.26 10.19
C PRO A 175 -6.75 -24.30 11.39
N GLY A 176 -7.78 -23.45 11.53
CA GLY A 176 -7.94 -22.52 12.65
C GLY A 176 -7.18 -21.20 12.56
N VAL A 177 -6.48 -20.92 11.45
CA VAL A 177 -5.82 -19.62 11.24
C VAL A 177 -6.77 -18.50 10.80
N LEU A 178 -7.87 -18.85 10.13
CA LEU A 178 -8.93 -17.95 9.70
C LEU A 178 -9.93 -17.76 10.85
N ILE A 179 -10.12 -16.53 11.30
CA ILE A 179 -11.04 -16.16 12.39
C ILE A 179 -12.43 -15.92 11.83
N ARG A 180 -12.51 -15.12 10.78
CA ARG A 180 -13.77 -14.66 10.19
C ARG A 180 -13.58 -14.36 8.71
N GLU A 181 -14.66 -14.54 7.96
CA GLU A 181 -14.74 -14.16 6.55
C GLU A 181 -16.01 -13.33 6.34
N GLN A 182 -15.91 -12.29 5.51
CA GLN A 182 -17.05 -11.49 5.07
C GLN A 182 -17.05 -11.42 3.55
N LYS A 183 -18.11 -11.94 2.92
CA LYS A 183 -18.30 -11.86 1.46
C LYS A 183 -19.28 -10.76 1.09
N MET A 184 -18.92 -9.92 0.12
CA MET A 184 -19.79 -8.88 -0.41
C MET A 184 -19.49 -8.65 -1.89
N ALA A 185 -20.52 -8.74 -2.74
CA ALA A 185 -20.42 -8.50 -4.20
C ALA A 185 -19.26 -9.24 -4.91
N GLY A 186 -18.98 -10.50 -4.51
CA GLY A 186 -17.90 -11.31 -5.09
C GLY A 186 -16.49 -10.96 -4.56
N ARG A 187 -16.40 -10.05 -3.58
CA ARG A 187 -15.17 -9.75 -2.84
C ARG A 187 -15.24 -10.36 -1.46
N VAL A 188 -14.09 -10.67 -0.89
CA VAL A 188 -13.99 -11.42 0.36
C VAL A 188 -12.93 -10.80 1.25
N HIS A 189 -13.35 -10.27 2.39
CA HIS A 189 -12.46 -9.88 3.47
C HIS A 189 -12.21 -11.06 4.40
N ARG A 190 -10.96 -11.25 4.81
CA ARG A 190 -10.54 -12.40 5.62
C ARG A 190 -9.72 -11.95 6.83
N GLU A 191 -10.27 -12.19 8.00
CA GLU A 191 -9.62 -11.89 9.25
C GLU A 191 -8.81 -13.12 9.71
N PHE A 192 -7.48 -13.00 9.70
CA PHE A 192 -6.58 -14.05 10.16
C PHE A 192 -6.04 -13.76 11.56
N THR A 193 -5.71 -14.82 12.31
CA THR A 193 -4.91 -14.68 13.53
C THR A 193 -3.55 -14.04 13.22
N LYS A 194 -2.94 -13.35 14.20
CA LYS A 194 -1.60 -12.76 14.05
C LYS A 194 -0.55 -13.78 13.59
N ALA A 195 -0.59 -15.00 14.13
CA ALA A 195 0.27 -16.09 13.69
C ALA A 195 -0.09 -16.61 12.29
N GLY A 196 -1.38 -16.64 11.96
CA GLY A 196 -1.93 -16.96 10.65
C GLY A 196 -1.39 -16.03 9.56
N LYS A 197 -1.44 -14.71 9.75
CA LYS A 197 -0.90 -13.72 8.81
C LYS A 197 0.58 -13.98 8.47
N GLY A 198 1.39 -14.26 9.49
CA GLY A 198 2.81 -14.58 9.31
C GLY A 198 3.09 -15.94 8.65
N ARG A 199 2.16 -16.90 8.72
CA ARG A 199 2.22 -18.17 7.97
C ARG A 199 1.76 -17.98 6.53
N LEU A 200 0.67 -17.24 6.32
CA LEU A 200 0.13 -16.94 5.00
C LEU A 200 1.18 -16.25 4.14
N GLN A 201 1.85 -15.23 4.67
CA GLN A 201 2.91 -14.55 3.93
C GLN A 201 4.03 -15.49 3.47
N ARG A 202 4.44 -16.45 4.30
CA ARG A 202 5.48 -17.43 3.93
C ARG A 202 4.96 -18.38 2.87
N TYR A 203 3.74 -18.88 3.04
CA TYR A 203 3.07 -19.73 2.06
C TYR A 203 2.98 -19.04 0.70
N VAL A 204 2.52 -17.78 0.65
CA VAL A 204 2.42 -17.00 -0.59
C VAL A 204 3.80 -16.77 -1.21
N ALA A 205 4.84 -16.52 -0.41
CA ALA A 205 6.20 -16.36 -0.93
C ALA A 205 6.79 -17.65 -1.54
N GLU A 206 6.30 -18.81 -1.12
CA GLU A 206 6.76 -20.13 -1.59
C GLU A 206 5.93 -20.63 -2.78
N GLU A 207 4.61 -20.42 -2.76
CA GLU A 207 3.66 -21.09 -3.66
C GLU A 207 3.03 -20.16 -4.72
N ALA A 208 3.03 -18.84 -4.52
CA ALA A 208 2.29 -17.94 -5.41
C ALA A 208 2.93 -17.86 -6.81
N LEU A 209 2.06 -17.95 -7.82
CA LEU A 209 2.40 -17.72 -9.22
C LEU A 209 2.14 -16.26 -9.61
N VAL A 210 2.50 -15.88 -10.84
CA VAL A 210 2.29 -14.51 -11.32
C VAL A 210 0.81 -14.16 -11.39
N GLU A 211 -0.03 -15.11 -11.76
CA GLU A 211 -1.48 -14.97 -11.84
C GLU A 211 -2.08 -14.62 -10.47
N ASP A 212 -1.57 -15.24 -9.39
CA ASP A 212 -2.01 -15.01 -8.02
C ASP A 212 -1.68 -13.60 -7.52
N MET A 213 -0.65 -12.98 -8.09
CA MET A 213 -0.17 -11.65 -7.71
C MET A 213 -0.75 -10.53 -8.58
N THR A 214 -1.60 -10.86 -9.56
CA THR A 214 -2.16 -9.90 -10.54
C THR A 214 -2.80 -8.69 -9.88
N GLU A 215 -3.61 -8.89 -8.84
CA GLU A 215 -4.31 -7.78 -8.18
C GLU A 215 -3.35 -6.89 -7.37
N LEU A 216 -2.32 -7.47 -6.75
CA LEU A 216 -1.25 -6.71 -6.09
C LEU A 216 -0.39 -5.94 -7.10
N ILE A 217 -0.14 -6.51 -8.28
CA ILE A 217 0.54 -5.83 -9.39
C ILE A 217 -0.31 -4.64 -9.88
N ARG A 218 -1.63 -4.82 -9.99
CA ARG A 218 -2.57 -3.74 -10.34
C ARG A 218 -2.58 -2.64 -9.29
N LEU A 219 -2.54 -2.98 -8.00
CA LEU A 219 -2.36 -2.02 -6.92
C LEU A 219 -1.07 -1.21 -7.09
N LEU A 220 0.07 -1.87 -7.36
CA LEU A 220 1.33 -1.15 -7.63
C LEU A 220 1.23 -0.20 -8.82
N CYS A 221 0.59 -0.62 -9.91
CA CYS A 221 0.35 0.23 -11.06
C CYS A 221 -0.53 1.45 -10.72
N ALA A 222 -1.56 1.27 -9.88
CA ALA A 222 -2.41 2.36 -9.41
C ALA A 222 -1.62 3.34 -8.53
N LEU A 223 -0.80 2.84 -7.61
CA LEU A 223 0.06 3.69 -6.77
C LEU A 223 1.07 4.50 -7.59
N ARG A 224 1.68 3.88 -8.61
CA ARG A 224 2.55 4.57 -9.57
C ARG A 224 1.80 5.69 -10.30
N ASP A 225 0.59 5.41 -10.77
CA ASP A 225 -0.26 6.41 -11.43
C ASP A 225 -0.58 7.59 -10.48
N TYR A 226 -0.89 7.32 -9.21
CA TYR A 226 -1.18 8.37 -8.22
C TYR A 226 0.01 9.30 -7.97
N LEU A 227 1.23 8.77 -8.12
CA LEU A 227 2.47 9.53 -7.98
C LEU A 227 2.97 10.14 -9.29
N GLY A 228 2.24 9.95 -10.39
CA GLY A 228 2.55 10.50 -11.72
C GLY A 228 3.66 9.74 -12.44
N LEU A 229 3.86 8.46 -12.12
CA LEU A 229 4.86 7.61 -12.76
C LEU A 229 4.26 6.77 -13.90
N GLU A 230 5.11 6.44 -14.86
CA GLU A 230 4.76 5.57 -15.97
C GLU A 230 4.47 4.15 -15.46
N HIS A 231 3.34 3.59 -15.91
CA HIS A 231 2.84 2.29 -15.48
C HIS A 231 2.02 1.58 -16.58
N LYS A 232 1.69 2.25 -17.69
CA LYS A 232 0.81 1.71 -18.74
C LYS A 232 1.45 0.55 -19.48
N SER A 233 2.77 0.61 -19.71
CA SER A 233 3.52 -0.49 -20.32
C SER A 233 3.78 -1.65 -19.35
N MET A 234 3.56 -1.44 -18.05
CA MET A 234 3.91 -2.38 -16.98
C MET A 234 2.71 -3.17 -16.45
N ARG A 235 1.51 -3.00 -17.03
CA ARG A 235 0.31 -3.69 -16.58
C ARG A 235 0.29 -5.15 -17.09
N PRO A 236 -0.23 -6.10 -16.29
CA PRO A 236 -0.65 -7.42 -16.78
C PRO A 236 -1.77 -7.33 -17.82
#